data_AF-A0A1S2XBP7-F1
#
_entry.id   AF-A0A1S2XBP7-F1
#
_cell.length_a   1.000
_cell.length_b   1.000
_cell.length_c   1.000
_cell.angle_alpha   90.00
_cell.angle_beta   90.00
_cell.angle_gamma   90.00
#
_symmetry.space_group_name_H-M   'P 1'
#
loop_
_entity.id
_entity.type
_entity.pdbx_description
1 polymer ?
#
loop_
_entity_poly.entity_id
_entity_poly.type
_entity_poly.pdbx_seq_one_letter_code
_entity_poly.pdbx_strand_id
1 'polypeptide(L)'
;MKNDDNNNNKDTTIGILDSRFHQTLRNVQGLLKGRSIPGKILLSQRVDPIDNSSLYSPTYHRSSSYSDTGTSDRTHEAVEEEVHSGSKPFGTNDNKLKTSTSHVENPSEEVQKSSMGARATDSARVMKFTKVLSGTMVILDKLRELAWSGVPDYMRPTVWRLLLGYAPPNSDRREVVLRRKRLEYLDCVSQYYDIPDTERSDDEINMLRQIAVDCPRTVPDVSFFQQPQVQKSLERILYAWAIRHPASGYVQGINDLVTPFFVVFLSEYLKGSIDNWSMSDLSSDKISNVEADCYWCLSILLDGMQDHYTFAQPGIQRLVFKLKELVRRIDDPVSSHMEHQGLEFLQFAFRWFNCLLIREIPFNLVTRLWDTYLAEGDALPDFLVYIFASFLLTWSDEIQKLDFQELVMFLQHLPTQNWTHQELEMVLSRAFMWHSMFNNSPSHFAT
;
A
#
# COMPACT_ATOMS: atom_id res chain seq x y z
N MET A 1 51.51 34.99 4.99
CA MET A 1 50.20 35.35 5.59
C MET A 1 49.16 35.13 4.51
N LYS A 2 48.33 34.11 4.71
CA LYS A 2 47.40 33.52 3.74
C LYS A 2 46.06 33.36 4.45
N ASN A 3 44.99 33.48 3.64
CA ASN A 3 43.61 33.07 3.88
C ASN A 3 42.73 34.06 4.65
N ASP A 4 41.71 34.59 3.98
CA ASP A 4 40.30 34.66 4.46
C ASP A 4 39.39 35.31 3.40
N ASP A 5 39.11 34.62 2.28
CA ASP A 5 38.14 35.12 1.28
C ASP A 5 37.22 34.04 0.66
N ASN A 6 37.21 32.81 1.19
CA ASN A 6 36.52 31.69 0.53
C ASN A 6 35.24 31.17 1.21
N ASN A 7 34.69 31.89 2.20
CA ASN A 7 33.50 31.42 2.94
C ASN A 7 32.17 32.10 2.57
N ASN A 8 32.19 33.29 1.94
CA ASN A 8 30.96 34.03 1.64
C ASN A 8 30.21 33.60 0.37
N ASN A 9 30.78 32.75 -0.49
CA ASN A 9 30.09 32.27 -1.70
C ASN A 9 29.36 30.93 -1.50
N LYS A 10 29.64 30.17 -0.43
CA LYS A 10 28.96 28.89 -0.17
C LYS A 10 27.58 29.09 0.44
N ASP A 11 27.42 30.03 1.37
CA ASP A 11 26.13 30.27 2.04
C ASP A 11 25.07 30.91 1.13
N THR A 12 25.48 31.78 0.21
CA THR A 12 24.58 32.35 -0.81
C THR A 12 24.11 31.29 -1.81
N THR A 13 24.97 30.33 -2.15
CA THR A 13 24.62 29.26 -3.09
C THR A 13 23.67 28.25 -2.44
N ILE A 14 23.84 27.95 -1.16
CA ILE A 14 22.93 27.10 -0.37
C ILE A 14 21.55 27.77 -0.22
N GLY A 15 21.50 29.05 0.12
CA GLY A 15 20.22 29.79 0.23
C GLY A 15 19.46 29.95 -1.10
N ILE A 16 20.17 30.02 -2.23
CA ILE A 16 19.56 30.06 -3.57
C ILE A 16 19.03 28.67 -3.97
N LEU A 17 19.74 27.60 -3.63
CA LEU A 17 19.31 26.22 -3.88
C LEU A 17 18.04 25.89 -3.08
N ASP A 18 18.01 26.31 -1.81
CA ASP A 18 16.89 26.10 -0.89
C ASP A 18 15.64 26.91 -1.31
N SER A 19 15.84 28.14 -1.79
CA SER A 19 14.78 28.98 -2.36
C SER A 19 14.20 28.41 -3.66
N ARG A 20 15.05 27.91 -4.57
CA ARG A 20 14.61 27.21 -5.78
C ARG A 20 13.91 25.89 -5.45
N PHE A 21 14.37 25.16 -4.44
CA PHE A 21 13.77 23.93 -3.96
C PHE A 21 12.37 24.15 -3.37
N HIS A 22 12.19 25.15 -2.51
CA HIS A 22 10.88 25.54 -1.99
C HIS A 22 9.93 26.07 -3.09
N GLN A 23 10.48 26.71 -4.12
CA GLN A 23 9.70 27.13 -5.29
C GLN A 23 9.28 25.93 -6.15
N THR A 24 10.14 24.93 -6.36
CA THR A 24 9.80 23.68 -7.05
C THR A 24 8.73 22.90 -6.26
N LEU A 25 8.84 22.82 -4.94
CA LEU A 25 7.81 22.25 -4.06
C LEU A 25 6.45 22.97 -4.22
N ARG A 26 6.45 24.31 -4.23
CA ARG A 26 5.24 25.10 -4.48
C ARG A 26 4.70 24.95 -5.91
N ASN A 27 5.58 24.79 -6.91
CA ASN A 27 5.19 24.58 -8.30
C ASN A 27 4.64 23.17 -8.54
N VAL A 28 5.19 22.15 -7.88
CA VAL A 28 4.65 20.77 -7.87
C VAL A 28 3.30 20.74 -7.17
N GLN A 29 3.18 21.40 -6.02
CA GLN A 29 1.89 21.60 -5.34
C GLN A 29 0.90 22.42 -6.21
N GLY A 30 1.41 23.30 -7.07
CA GLY A 30 0.64 24.11 -8.02
C GLY A 30 0.15 23.34 -9.25
N LEU A 31 0.99 22.48 -9.84
CA LEU A 31 0.60 21.60 -10.95
C LEU A 31 -0.48 20.58 -10.52
N LEU A 32 -0.45 20.16 -9.25
CA LEU A 32 -1.45 19.28 -8.66
C LEU A 32 -2.79 19.98 -8.34
N LYS A 33 -2.87 21.32 -8.39
CA LYS A 33 -4.11 22.10 -8.13
C LYS A 33 -5.04 22.23 -9.35
N GLY A 34 -4.64 21.73 -10.52
CA GLY A 34 -5.32 22.00 -11.80
C GLY A 34 -6.38 20.98 -12.26
N ARG A 35 -6.61 19.87 -11.55
CA ARG A 35 -7.67 18.90 -11.89
C ARG A 35 -8.52 18.65 -10.65
N SER A 36 -9.83 18.85 -10.81
CA SER A 36 -10.86 18.92 -9.76
C SER A 36 -10.69 17.89 -8.63
N ILE A 37 -10.41 18.37 -7.41
CA ILE A 37 -10.52 17.63 -6.14
C ILE A 37 -11.20 18.58 -5.12
N PRO A 38 -12.29 18.19 -4.43
CA PRO A 38 -12.86 18.99 -3.34
C PRO A 38 -12.14 18.69 -2.03
N GLY A 39 -11.57 19.74 -1.40
CA GLY A 39 -10.99 19.68 -0.05
C GLY A 39 -9.86 20.69 0.14
N LYS A 40 -10.16 21.82 0.78
CA LYS A 40 -9.18 22.87 1.12
C LYS A 40 -8.42 22.47 2.39
N ILE A 41 -7.09 22.47 2.35
CA ILE A 41 -6.25 22.46 3.55
C ILE A 41 -5.98 23.92 3.92
N LEU A 42 -6.49 24.36 5.07
CA LEU A 42 -6.13 25.63 5.72
C LEU A 42 -4.99 25.36 6.70
N LEU A 43 -3.81 25.89 6.41
CA LEU A 43 -2.69 25.93 7.35
C LEU A 43 -2.94 27.06 8.35
N SER A 44 -3.20 26.73 9.62
CA SER A 44 -3.14 27.72 10.70
C SER A 44 -1.67 27.86 11.15
N GLN A 45 -1.09 29.04 10.94
CA GLN A 45 0.19 29.42 11.55
C GLN A 45 -0.06 29.77 13.01
N ARG A 46 0.53 29.02 13.95
CA ARG A 46 0.81 29.54 15.29
C ARG A 46 2.04 30.44 15.19
N VAL A 47 1.87 31.71 15.53
CA VAL A 47 2.94 32.67 15.77
C VAL A 47 3.13 32.74 17.29
N ASP A 48 4.32 32.38 17.77
CA ASP A 48 4.72 32.65 19.15
C ASP A 48 4.86 34.18 19.36
N PRO A 49 4.26 34.79 20.40
CA PRO A 49 4.40 36.21 20.62
C PRO A 49 5.69 36.55 21.38
N ILE A 50 6.32 37.62 20.88
CA ILE A 50 7.47 38.32 21.45
C ILE A 50 7.08 38.95 22.79
N ASP A 51 7.97 38.80 23.76
CA ASP A 51 7.92 39.36 25.11
C ASP A 51 7.97 40.90 25.10
N ASN A 52 7.05 41.55 25.82
CA ASN A 52 7.19 42.93 26.27
C ASN A 52 6.27 43.18 27.47
N SER A 53 6.92 43.40 28.62
CA SER A 53 6.33 43.82 29.89
C SER A 53 5.54 45.12 29.80
N SER A 54 4.33 45.17 30.39
CA SER A 54 3.96 46.19 31.41
C SER A 54 2.46 46.15 31.79
N LEU A 55 2.24 46.01 33.11
CA LEU A 55 1.24 46.66 33.96
C LEU A 55 -0.26 46.25 33.95
N TYR A 56 -0.75 46.10 35.20
CA TYR A 56 -2.12 46.08 35.73
C TYR A 56 -2.93 44.77 35.79
N SER A 57 -2.94 44.18 36.99
CA SER A 57 -4.13 43.58 37.64
C SER A 57 -4.94 44.70 38.35
N PRO A 58 -6.23 44.59 38.74
CA PRO A 58 -6.83 43.36 39.30
C PRO A 58 -8.38 43.11 39.18
N THR A 59 -8.78 41.91 39.63
CA THR A 59 -9.92 41.54 40.53
C THR A 59 -11.37 41.18 40.09
N TYR A 60 -11.82 40.03 40.67
CA TYR A 60 -13.16 39.56 41.13
C TYR A 60 -14.29 39.34 40.09
N HIS A 61 -15.24 38.38 40.13
CA HIS A 61 -15.92 37.53 41.15
C HIS A 61 -16.39 36.20 40.48
N ARG A 62 -16.18 35.00 41.06
CA ARG A 62 -17.12 34.16 41.84
C ARG A 62 -18.61 34.21 41.44
N SER A 63 -19.18 33.07 41.04
CA SER A 63 -20.42 32.49 41.61
C SER A 63 -20.74 31.10 41.05
N SER A 64 -21.44 30.33 41.87
CA SER A 64 -21.61 28.88 41.89
C SER A 64 -23.08 28.55 42.25
N SER A 65 -23.64 27.47 41.72
CA SER A 65 -24.77 26.69 42.32
C SER A 65 -24.97 25.41 41.50
N TYR A 66 -24.88 24.17 42.05
CA TYR A 66 -25.78 23.41 42.96
C TYR A 66 -27.11 23.00 42.30
N SER A 67 -27.25 21.70 41.95
CA SER A 67 -28.10 20.62 42.54
C SER A 67 -29.39 20.42 41.70
N ASP A 68 -30.03 19.26 41.57
CA ASP A 68 -30.19 18.13 42.47
C ASP A 68 -30.70 16.86 41.74
N THR A 69 -30.71 15.76 42.48
CA THR A 69 -31.17 14.38 42.25
C THR A 69 -32.63 14.16 41.83
N GLY A 70 -32.97 12.95 41.32
CA GLY A 70 -34.36 12.45 41.36
C GLY A 70 -34.64 11.12 40.61
N THR A 71 -35.01 10.10 41.37
CA THR A 71 -35.22 8.66 41.09
C THR A 71 -36.65 8.33 40.59
N SER A 72 -36.85 7.20 39.88
CA SER A 72 -37.77 6.07 40.24
C SER A 72 -38.45 5.32 39.07
N ASP A 73 -38.40 3.99 39.20
CA ASP A 73 -39.19 2.85 38.65
C ASP A 73 -40.59 3.06 37.99
N ARG A 74 -40.91 2.16 37.03
CA ARG A 74 -42.07 1.22 37.09
C ARG A 74 -42.10 0.16 35.97
N THR A 75 -42.56 -1.03 36.35
CA THR A 75 -42.76 -2.31 35.64
C THR A 75 -44.20 -2.53 35.10
N HIS A 76 -44.42 -3.68 34.43
CA HIS A 76 -45.66 -4.36 33.94
C HIS A 76 -46.05 -4.04 32.47
N GLU A 77 -46.53 -4.95 31.61
CA GLU A 77 -46.93 -6.38 31.68
C GLU A 77 -47.09 -6.94 30.24
N ALA A 78 -47.12 -8.27 30.12
CA ALA A 78 -47.27 -9.06 28.89
C ALA A 78 -48.74 -9.38 28.54
N VAL A 79 -49.03 -9.73 27.27
CA VAL A 79 -50.10 -10.68 26.87
C VAL A 79 -49.71 -11.40 25.55
N GLU A 80 -49.90 -12.72 25.54
CA GLU A 80 -49.68 -13.72 24.47
C GLU A 80 -50.96 -14.06 23.68
N GLU A 81 -50.80 -15.01 22.74
CA GLU A 81 -51.77 -15.94 22.09
C GLU A 81 -52.34 -15.57 20.72
N GLU A 82 -52.60 -16.47 19.75
CA GLU A 82 -52.16 -17.85 19.37
C GLU A 82 -52.87 -18.16 18.01
N VAL A 83 -52.18 -18.73 17.00
CA VAL A 83 -52.29 -20.09 16.37
C VAL A 83 -53.57 -20.45 15.55
N HIS A 84 -53.35 -20.98 14.32
CA HIS A 84 -53.83 -22.29 13.74
C HIS A 84 -53.64 -22.34 12.20
N SER A 85 -52.72 -23.15 11.64
CA SER A 85 -52.86 -24.55 11.13
C SER A 85 -53.75 -24.70 9.87
N GLY A 86 -53.48 -25.47 8.80
CA GLY A 86 -52.42 -26.39 8.41
C GLY A 86 -52.78 -27.17 7.11
N SER A 87 -51.79 -27.88 6.55
CA SER A 87 -51.84 -29.15 5.76
C SER A 87 -52.31 -29.26 4.28
N LYS A 88 -51.48 -30.03 3.52
CA LYS A 88 -51.49 -30.60 2.14
C LYS A 88 -52.64 -31.64 1.88
N PRO A 89 -52.80 -32.41 0.74
CA PRO A 89 -51.83 -32.81 -0.30
C PRO A 89 -52.29 -33.23 -1.76
N PHE A 90 -51.28 -33.65 -2.57
CA PHE A 90 -51.23 -34.65 -3.69
C PHE A 90 -51.95 -34.45 -5.05
N GLY A 91 -51.25 -34.80 -6.16
CA GLY A 91 -51.86 -35.27 -7.43
C GLY A 91 -51.06 -35.05 -8.73
N THR A 92 -50.56 -36.13 -9.31
CA THR A 92 -49.83 -36.35 -10.58
C THR A 92 -50.59 -36.04 -11.90
N ASN A 93 -49.85 -35.78 -13.00
CA ASN A 93 -50.12 -36.43 -14.31
C ASN A 93 -48.99 -36.27 -15.36
N ASP A 94 -48.70 -37.39 -16.02
CA ASP A 94 -47.82 -37.61 -17.16
C ASP A 94 -48.34 -37.01 -18.48
N ASN A 95 -47.43 -36.73 -19.42
CA ASN A 95 -47.65 -37.03 -20.85
C ASN A 95 -46.33 -37.13 -21.67
N LYS A 96 -46.12 -38.33 -22.23
CA LYS A 96 -45.15 -38.73 -23.27
C LYS A 96 -45.42 -38.04 -24.61
N LEU A 97 -44.40 -37.76 -25.45
CA LEU A 97 -44.15 -38.48 -26.74
C LEU A 97 -42.89 -38.01 -27.55
N LYS A 98 -42.08 -39.02 -27.95
CA LYS A 98 -41.32 -39.26 -29.22
C LYS A 98 -40.12 -38.39 -29.67
N THR A 99 -38.94 -38.99 -29.48
CA THR A 99 -37.88 -39.41 -30.44
C THR A 99 -37.77 -38.75 -31.83
N SER A 100 -36.55 -38.32 -32.17
CA SER A 100 -35.90 -38.48 -33.49
C SER A 100 -34.38 -38.33 -33.38
N THR A 101 -33.64 -39.32 -33.87
CA THR A 101 -32.18 -39.42 -33.94
C THR A 101 -31.61 -38.75 -35.20
N SER A 102 -30.46 -38.07 -35.08
CA SER A 102 -29.50 -37.88 -36.17
C SER A 102 -28.08 -37.65 -35.61
N HIS A 103 -27.19 -38.61 -35.85
CA HIS A 103 -25.73 -38.45 -35.71
C HIS A 103 -25.19 -37.62 -36.88
N VAL A 104 -24.43 -36.55 -36.61
CA VAL A 104 -23.20 -36.17 -37.35
C VAL A 104 -22.32 -35.30 -36.43
N GLU A 105 -21.11 -35.81 -36.17
CA GLU A 105 -19.81 -35.19 -35.84
C GLU A 105 -19.76 -33.70 -35.44
N ASN A 106 -19.30 -33.43 -34.20
CA ASN A 106 -18.78 -32.12 -33.77
C ASN A 106 -17.25 -32.10 -33.89
N PRO A 107 -16.63 -31.09 -34.52
CA PRO A 107 -15.19 -30.92 -34.54
C PRO A 107 -14.71 -30.27 -33.22
N SER A 108 -13.82 -31.01 -32.55
CA SER A 108 -12.63 -30.53 -31.83
C SER A 108 -12.73 -29.36 -30.85
N GLU A 109 -12.54 -29.72 -29.57
CA GLU A 109 -12.00 -28.89 -28.50
C GLU A 109 -10.78 -28.07 -28.98
N GLU A 110 -10.90 -26.74 -28.97
CA GLU A 110 -9.74 -25.85 -28.94
C GLU A 110 -9.07 -25.95 -27.57
N VAL A 111 -8.23 -26.97 -27.44
CA VAL A 111 -7.13 -26.98 -26.48
C VAL A 111 -6.22 -25.81 -26.84
N GLN A 112 -6.38 -24.69 -26.14
CA GLN A 112 -5.30 -23.71 -26.03
C GLN A 112 -4.07 -24.45 -25.52
N LYS A 113 -3.07 -24.60 -26.40
CA LYS A 113 -1.78 -25.21 -26.15
C LYS A 113 -1.14 -24.61 -24.89
N SER A 114 -1.40 -25.24 -23.74
CA SER A 114 -0.55 -25.06 -22.57
C SER A 114 0.79 -25.72 -22.87
N SER A 115 1.85 -24.91 -22.91
CA SER A 115 3.23 -25.37 -22.92
C SER A 115 3.43 -26.46 -21.86
N MET A 116 3.68 -27.70 -22.29
CA MET A 116 4.02 -28.81 -21.39
C MET A 116 5.26 -28.49 -20.53
N GLY A 117 6.10 -27.54 -20.95
CA GLY A 117 7.25 -27.05 -20.18
C GLY A 117 6.85 -26.15 -19.00
N ALA A 118 5.83 -25.29 -19.15
CA ALA A 118 5.41 -24.35 -18.11
C ALA A 118 4.77 -25.05 -16.89
N ARG A 119 4.00 -26.12 -17.12
CA ARG A 119 3.37 -26.91 -16.04
C ARG A 119 4.39 -27.71 -15.22
N ALA A 120 5.45 -28.22 -15.86
CA ALA A 120 6.49 -28.97 -15.18
C ALA A 120 7.36 -28.06 -14.29
N THR A 121 7.67 -26.84 -14.77
CA THR A 121 8.41 -25.84 -14.00
C THR A 121 7.63 -25.33 -12.79
N ASP A 122 6.31 -25.20 -12.91
CA ASP A 122 5.47 -24.71 -11.82
C ASP A 122 5.28 -25.78 -10.72
N SER A 123 5.11 -27.04 -11.11
CA SER A 123 5.11 -28.17 -10.16
C SER A 123 6.44 -28.30 -9.42
N ALA A 124 7.58 -28.15 -10.10
CA ALA A 124 8.89 -28.17 -9.45
C ALA A 124 9.08 -27.01 -8.47
N ARG A 125 8.60 -25.81 -8.81
CA ARG A 125 8.62 -24.64 -7.92
C ARG A 125 7.77 -24.89 -6.68
N VAL A 126 6.54 -25.35 -6.85
CA VAL A 126 5.63 -25.75 -5.76
C VAL A 126 6.31 -26.75 -4.82
N MET A 127 6.93 -27.81 -5.36
CA MET A 127 7.64 -28.80 -4.54
C MET A 127 8.77 -28.19 -3.70
N LYS A 128 9.52 -27.22 -4.25
CA LYS A 128 10.58 -26.53 -3.50
C LYS A 128 10.01 -25.71 -2.33
N PHE A 129 8.94 -24.94 -2.55
CA PHE A 129 8.27 -24.20 -1.49
C PHE A 129 7.67 -25.15 -0.44
N THR A 130 6.95 -26.19 -0.86
CA THR A 130 6.39 -27.19 0.06
C THR A 130 7.47 -27.81 0.95
N LYS A 131 8.64 -28.14 0.38
CA LYS A 131 9.77 -28.68 1.13
C LYS A 131 10.33 -27.70 2.19
N VAL A 132 10.40 -26.41 1.87
CA VAL A 132 10.89 -25.39 2.81
C VAL A 132 9.84 -25.10 3.90
N LEU A 133 8.56 -25.04 3.53
CA LEU A 133 7.46 -24.70 4.44
C LEU A 133 7.06 -25.86 5.37
N SER A 134 7.34 -27.11 5.00
CA SER A 134 7.03 -28.29 5.83
C SER A 134 8.03 -28.55 6.95
N GLY A 135 9.16 -27.83 6.98
CA GLY A 135 10.13 -27.92 8.07
C GLY A 135 9.54 -27.44 9.41
N THR A 136 9.94 -28.07 10.52
CA THR A 136 9.60 -27.63 11.88
C THR A 136 10.02 -26.18 12.14
N MET A 137 11.15 -25.78 11.55
CA MET A 137 11.63 -24.42 11.50
C MET A 137 11.92 -24.04 10.05
N VAL A 138 11.22 -23.03 9.54
CA VAL A 138 11.43 -22.52 8.18
C VAL A 138 12.74 -21.74 8.12
N ILE A 139 13.60 -22.09 7.18
CA ILE A 139 14.85 -21.35 6.92
C ILE A 139 14.50 -20.14 6.05
N LEU A 140 14.46 -18.95 6.65
CA LEU A 140 13.99 -17.73 5.99
C LEU A 140 14.85 -17.33 4.80
N ASP A 141 16.16 -17.53 4.84
CA ASP A 141 17.04 -17.16 3.70
C ASP A 141 16.74 -18.00 2.46
N LYS A 142 16.52 -19.31 2.62
CA LYS A 142 16.07 -20.18 1.52
C LYS A 142 14.68 -19.78 1.03
N LEU A 143 13.80 -19.33 1.93
CA LEU A 143 12.48 -18.86 1.55
C LEU A 143 12.55 -17.57 0.73
N ARG A 144 13.42 -16.62 1.11
CA ARG A 144 13.71 -15.38 0.37
C ARG A 144 14.25 -15.69 -1.02
N GLU A 145 15.26 -16.55 -1.12
CA GLU A 145 15.83 -16.99 -2.41
C GLU A 145 14.76 -17.55 -3.36
N LEU A 146 13.83 -18.37 -2.85
CA LEU A 146 12.74 -18.92 -3.65
C LEU A 146 11.67 -17.87 -4.01
N ALA A 147 11.31 -17.01 -3.07
CA ALA A 147 10.27 -15.99 -3.23
C ALA A 147 10.70 -14.87 -4.19
N TRP A 148 12.00 -14.61 -4.33
CA TRP A 148 12.54 -13.55 -5.18
C TRP A 148 12.05 -13.65 -6.63
N SER A 149 11.95 -14.88 -7.17
CA SER A 149 11.44 -15.16 -8.51
C SER A 149 9.92 -15.42 -8.58
N GLY A 150 9.17 -15.00 -7.56
CA GLY A 150 7.72 -15.14 -7.47
C GLY A 150 7.27 -16.33 -6.62
N VAL A 151 6.17 -16.12 -5.89
CA VAL A 151 5.55 -17.11 -5.00
C VAL A 151 4.29 -17.69 -5.64
N PRO A 152 4.05 -19.01 -5.58
CA PRO A 152 2.78 -19.59 -6.01
C PRO A 152 1.58 -19.00 -5.27
N ASP A 153 0.49 -18.69 -5.99
CA ASP A 153 -0.60 -17.87 -5.46
C ASP A 153 -1.19 -18.36 -4.15
N TYR A 154 -1.48 -19.66 -4.05
CA TYR A 154 -2.08 -20.26 -2.86
C TYR A 154 -1.11 -20.38 -1.67
N MET A 155 0.19 -20.20 -1.88
CA MET A 155 1.20 -20.19 -0.82
C MET A 155 1.55 -18.79 -0.35
N ARG A 156 1.27 -17.77 -1.19
CA ARG A 156 1.61 -16.36 -0.93
C ARG A 156 1.18 -15.86 0.45
N PRO A 157 -0.03 -16.16 0.96
CA PRO A 157 -0.44 -15.73 2.29
C PRO A 157 0.47 -16.22 3.40
N THR A 158 0.90 -17.49 3.35
CA THR A 158 1.81 -18.05 4.37
C THR A 158 3.22 -17.49 4.20
N VAL A 159 3.70 -17.39 2.96
CA VAL A 159 5.05 -16.90 2.66
C VAL A 159 5.21 -15.43 3.06
N TRP A 160 4.26 -14.57 2.73
CA TRP A 160 4.32 -13.15 3.08
C TRP A 160 4.35 -12.91 4.59
N ARG A 161 3.51 -13.61 5.36
CA ARG A 161 3.54 -13.54 6.83
C ARG A 161 4.91 -13.97 7.38
N LEU A 162 5.57 -14.96 6.77
CA LEU A 162 6.89 -15.43 7.19
C LEU A 162 8.02 -14.46 6.81
N LEU A 163 8.01 -13.94 5.58
CA LEU A 163 9.05 -13.03 5.08
C LEU A 163 9.06 -11.71 5.85
N LEU A 164 7.89 -11.22 6.24
CA LEU A 164 7.74 -10.06 7.12
C LEU A 164 8.01 -10.38 8.59
N GLY A 165 8.28 -11.62 8.98
CA GLY A 165 8.47 -11.98 10.39
C GLY A 165 7.22 -11.84 11.27
N TYR A 166 6.05 -11.60 10.68
CA TYR A 166 4.77 -11.58 11.40
C TYR A 166 4.43 -12.98 11.93
N ALA A 167 4.56 -13.99 11.08
CA ALA A 167 4.50 -15.39 11.47
C ALA A 167 5.91 -15.87 11.88
N PRO A 168 6.07 -16.52 13.04
CA PRO A 168 7.36 -17.09 13.41
C PRO A 168 7.77 -18.24 12.46
N PRO A 169 9.08 -18.46 12.27
CA PRO A 169 9.58 -19.54 11.43
C PRO A 169 9.26 -20.93 12.01
N ASN A 170 9.14 -21.04 13.33
CA ASN A 170 8.73 -22.24 14.04
C ASN A 170 7.25 -22.56 13.80
N SER A 171 6.96 -23.73 13.22
CA SER A 171 5.60 -24.09 12.79
C SER A 171 4.64 -24.33 13.97
N ASP A 172 5.13 -24.89 15.07
CA ASP A 172 4.39 -25.18 16.30
C ASP A 172 3.86 -23.92 17.01
N ARG A 173 4.59 -22.80 16.89
CA ARG A 173 4.21 -21.53 17.52
C ARG A 173 3.37 -20.62 16.63
N ARG A 174 3.27 -20.92 15.33
CA ARG A 174 2.73 -20.00 14.32
C ARG A 174 1.29 -19.61 14.58
N GLU A 175 0.41 -20.60 14.70
CA GLU A 175 -1.01 -20.36 14.90
C GLU A 175 -1.30 -19.67 16.24
N VAL A 176 -0.56 -20.01 17.30
CA VAL A 176 -0.70 -19.38 18.62
C VAL A 176 -0.32 -17.89 18.56
N VAL A 177 0.78 -17.55 17.89
CA VAL A 177 1.21 -16.15 17.72
C VAL A 177 0.22 -15.37 16.86
N LEU A 178 -0.21 -15.92 15.72
CA LEU A 178 -1.18 -15.27 14.84
C LEU A 178 -2.50 -14.99 15.58
N ARG A 179 -3.03 -15.98 16.32
CA ARG A 179 -4.26 -15.79 17.10
C ARG A 179 -4.14 -14.69 18.14
N ARG A 180 -3.04 -14.66 18.91
CA ARG A 180 -2.79 -13.60 19.89
C ARG A 180 -2.72 -12.23 19.20
N LYS A 181 -2.00 -12.13 18.08
CA LYS A 181 -1.86 -10.89 17.32
C LYS A 181 -3.18 -10.39 16.73
N ARG A 182 -4.04 -11.30 16.29
CA ARG A 182 -5.39 -10.97 15.81
C ARG A 182 -6.28 -10.41 16.92
N LEU A 183 -6.19 -10.97 18.13
CA LEU A 183 -6.86 -10.41 19.31
C LEU A 183 -6.31 -9.03 19.70
N GLU A 184 -4.99 -8.85 19.70
CA GLU A 184 -4.37 -7.53 19.95
C GLU A 184 -4.85 -6.44 18.98
N TYR A 185 -5.08 -6.79 17.71
CA TYR A 185 -5.66 -5.86 16.74
C TYR A 185 -7.12 -5.51 17.07
N LEU A 186 -7.93 -6.50 17.43
CA LEU A 186 -9.33 -6.25 17.83
C LEU A 186 -9.41 -5.34 19.06
N ASP A 187 -8.56 -5.57 20.06
CA ASP A 187 -8.47 -4.71 21.24
C ASP A 187 -8.08 -3.26 20.84
N CYS A 188 -7.14 -3.12 19.92
CA CYS A 188 -6.74 -1.82 19.36
C CYS A 188 -7.89 -1.12 18.62
N VAL A 189 -8.64 -1.83 17.79
CA VAL A 189 -9.81 -1.28 17.09
C VAL A 189 -10.88 -0.85 18.11
N SER A 190 -11.18 -1.69 19.10
CA SER A 190 -12.14 -1.35 20.16
C SER A 190 -11.71 -0.12 20.96
N GLN A 191 -10.42 0.04 21.22
CA GLN A 191 -9.89 1.13 22.03
C GLN A 191 -9.86 2.47 21.29
N TYR A 192 -9.52 2.48 20.00
CA TYR A 192 -9.26 3.72 19.26
C TYR A 192 -10.31 4.02 18.18
N TYR A 193 -10.84 3.00 17.52
CA TYR A 193 -11.72 3.17 16.36
C TYR A 193 -13.21 3.06 16.73
N ASP A 194 -13.60 2.14 17.61
CA ASP A 194 -15.01 1.96 18.02
C ASP A 194 -15.43 2.88 19.18
N ILE A 195 -14.89 4.10 19.21
CA ILE A 195 -15.27 5.14 20.18
C ILE A 195 -16.21 6.18 19.56
N PRO A 196 -17.05 6.88 20.36
CA PRO A 196 -17.86 7.99 19.88
C PRO A 196 -17.02 9.17 19.36
N ASP A 197 -17.52 9.89 18.34
CA ASP A 197 -16.85 11.10 17.82
C ASP A 197 -16.64 12.19 18.89
N THR A 198 -17.45 12.21 19.94
CA THR A 198 -17.31 13.15 21.06
C THR A 198 -16.08 12.92 21.93
N GLU A 199 -15.49 11.72 21.85
CA GLU A 199 -14.27 11.35 22.58
C GLU A 199 -13.01 11.56 21.75
N ARG A 200 -13.15 11.89 20.45
CA ARG A 200 -12.04 12.17 19.55
C ARG A 200 -11.60 13.63 19.65
N SER A 201 -10.30 13.82 19.58
CA SER A 201 -9.69 15.13 19.31
C SER A 201 -9.98 15.60 17.88
N ASP A 202 -9.88 16.91 17.66
CA ASP A 202 -10.05 17.51 16.33
C ASP A 202 -9.06 16.93 15.30
N ASP A 203 -7.84 16.62 15.73
CA ASP A 203 -6.82 16.01 14.87
C ASP A 203 -7.20 14.59 14.44
N GLU A 204 -7.74 13.78 15.36
CA GLU A 204 -8.25 12.44 15.07
C GLU A 204 -9.45 12.46 14.11
N ILE A 205 -10.36 13.42 14.30
CA ILE A 205 -11.52 13.61 13.40
C ILE A 205 -11.03 14.00 12.00
N ASN A 206 -10.07 14.91 11.90
CA ASN A 206 -9.51 15.33 10.63
C ASN A 206 -8.75 14.20 9.92
N MET A 207 -8.01 13.39 10.68
CA MET A 207 -7.34 12.20 10.18
C MET A 207 -8.35 11.17 9.64
N LEU A 208 -9.40 10.86 10.39
CA LEU A 208 -10.45 9.93 9.96
C LEU A 208 -11.15 10.43 8.70
N ARG A 209 -11.45 11.74 8.61
CA ARG A 209 -12.01 12.34 7.39
C ARG A 209 -11.11 12.20 6.18
N GLN A 210 -9.79 12.38 6.34
CA GLN A 210 -8.84 12.19 5.24
C GLN A 210 -8.85 10.74 4.75
N ILE A 211 -8.79 9.77 5.68
CA ILE A 211 -8.86 8.34 5.36
C ILE A 211 -10.18 8.00 4.64
N ALA A 212 -11.31 8.51 5.15
CA ALA A 212 -12.64 8.29 4.58
C ALA A 212 -12.79 8.87 3.15
N VAL A 213 -12.04 9.93 2.83
CA VAL A 213 -12.00 10.52 1.48
C VAL A 213 -11.07 9.74 0.54
N ASP A 214 -10.02 9.10 1.06
CA ASP A 214 -9.04 8.36 0.26
C ASP A 214 -9.45 6.91 -0.01
N CYS A 215 -10.11 6.23 0.94
CA CYS A 215 -10.51 4.82 0.78
C CYS A 215 -11.34 4.57 -0.49
N PRO A 216 -12.38 5.38 -0.83
CA PRO A 216 -13.14 5.19 -2.07
C PRO A 216 -12.34 5.42 -3.35
N ARG A 217 -11.23 6.15 -3.29
CA ARG A 217 -10.38 6.49 -4.43
C ARG A 217 -9.16 5.56 -4.56
N THR A 218 -9.04 4.57 -3.67
CA THR A 218 -7.95 3.61 -3.63
C THR A 218 -8.14 2.55 -4.71
N VAL A 219 -7.12 2.36 -5.57
CA VAL A 219 -7.11 1.41 -6.69
C VAL A 219 -8.45 1.44 -7.48
N PRO A 220 -8.78 2.57 -8.12
CA PRO A 220 -10.11 2.80 -8.70
C PRO A 220 -10.49 1.85 -9.83
N ASP A 221 -9.49 1.29 -10.52
CA ASP A 221 -9.68 0.38 -11.65
C ASP A 221 -10.09 -1.05 -11.23
N VAL A 222 -10.10 -1.35 -9.93
CA VAL A 222 -10.48 -2.66 -9.39
C VAL A 222 -11.77 -2.52 -8.59
N SER A 223 -12.87 -3.04 -9.14
CA SER A 223 -14.22 -2.91 -8.59
C SER A 223 -14.37 -3.44 -7.17
N PHE A 224 -13.57 -4.44 -6.79
CA PHE A 224 -13.56 -5.00 -5.44
C PHE A 224 -13.30 -3.95 -4.35
N PHE A 225 -12.39 -2.99 -4.57
CA PHE A 225 -12.11 -1.92 -3.60
C PHE A 225 -13.22 -0.87 -3.50
N GLN A 226 -14.20 -0.90 -4.41
CA GLN A 226 -15.36 -0.02 -4.38
C GLN A 226 -16.50 -0.56 -3.50
N GLN A 227 -16.35 -1.77 -2.96
CA GLN A 227 -17.33 -2.33 -2.03
C GLN A 227 -17.26 -1.61 -0.66
N PRO A 228 -18.40 -1.17 -0.08
CA PRO A 228 -18.41 -0.46 1.20
C PRO A 228 -17.76 -1.23 2.35
N GLN A 229 -17.91 -2.56 2.38
CA GLN A 229 -17.29 -3.41 3.41
C GLN A 229 -15.75 -3.44 3.29
N VAL A 230 -15.23 -3.41 2.06
CA VAL A 230 -13.78 -3.31 1.82
C VAL A 230 -13.29 -1.94 2.28
N GLN A 231 -13.93 -0.85 1.87
CA GLN A 231 -13.56 0.51 2.28
C GLN A 231 -13.57 0.67 3.80
N LYS A 232 -14.56 0.10 4.49
CA LYS A 232 -14.63 0.14 5.95
C LYS A 232 -13.50 -0.67 6.62
N SER A 233 -13.11 -1.79 6.02
CA SER A 233 -11.96 -2.58 6.49
C SER A 233 -10.66 -1.81 6.32
N LEU A 234 -10.45 -1.17 5.16
CA LEU A 234 -9.29 -0.31 4.92
C LEU A 234 -9.25 0.88 5.88
N GLU A 235 -10.39 1.55 6.11
CA GLU A 235 -10.50 2.67 7.05
C GLU A 235 -10.08 2.27 8.47
N ARG A 236 -10.54 1.11 8.96
CA ARG A 236 -10.14 0.56 10.28
C ARG A 236 -8.64 0.32 10.36
N ILE A 237 -8.08 -0.39 9.37
CA ILE A 237 -6.64 -0.74 9.35
C ILE A 237 -5.80 0.54 9.34
N LEU A 238 -6.10 1.48 8.45
CA LEU A 238 -5.34 2.71 8.26
C LEU A 238 -5.45 3.63 9.48
N TYR A 239 -6.63 3.76 10.07
CA TYR A 239 -6.83 4.58 11.27
C TYR A 239 -6.11 3.99 12.47
N ALA A 240 -6.26 2.69 12.72
CA ALA A 240 -5.58 1.99 13.81
C ALA A 240 -4.05 2.06 13.67
N TRP A 241 -3.53 2.06 12.43
CA TRP A 241 -2.10 2.28 12.20
C TRP A 241 -1.71 3.73 12.49
N ALA A 242 -2.39 4.68 11.88
CA ALA A 242 -2.04 6.09 11.96
C ALA A 242 -2.05 6.63 13.39
N ILE A 243 -3.05 6.26 14.21
CA ILE A 243 -3.15 6.72 15.60
C ILE A 243 -2.00 6.21 16.49
N ARG A 244 -1.45 5.04 16.15
CA ARG A 244 -0.33 4.44 16.88
C ARG A 244 1.04 4.92 16.41
N HIS A 245 1.09 5.71 15.34
CA HIS A 245 2.32 6.24 14.76
C HIS A 245 2.24 7.77 14.64
N PRO A 246 2.18 8.53 15.75
CA PRO A 246 1.93 9.97 15.74
C PRO A 246 3.01 10.80 15.03
N ALA A 247 4.22 10.26 14.86
CA ALA A 247 5.28 10.91 14.09
C ALA A 247 4.99 10.97 12.57
N SER A 248 4.13 10.07 12.10
CA SER A 248 3.66 10.00 10.70
C SER A 248 2.21 10.44 10.57
N GLY A 249 1.34 9.97 11.47
CA GLY A 249 -0.10 10.05 11.30
C GLY A 249 -0.53 9.33 10.01
N TYR A 250 -1.64 9.76 9.42
CA TYR A 250 -2.04 9.28 8.10
C TYR A 250 -1.37 10.12 7.00
N VAL A 251 -0.67 9.44 6.09
CA VAL A 251 -0.08 10.03 4.88
C VAL A 251 -0.72 9.39 3.66
N GLN A 252 -1.26 10.22 2.75
CA GLN A 252 -1.82 9.75 1.50
C GLN A 252 -0.78 8.94 0.71
N GLY A 253 -1.15 7.74 0.29
CA GLY A 253 -0.24 6.74 -0.30
C GLY A 253 -0.20 5.46 0.54
N ILE A 254 -0.30 5.56 1.87
CA ILE A 254 -0.36 4.37 2.76
C ILE A 254 -1.63 3.54 2.48
N ASN A 255 -2.71 4.20 2.08
CA ASN A 255 -3.94 3.56 1.63
C ASN A 255 -3.74 2.59 0.46
N ASP A 256 -2.76 2.84 -0.43
CA ASP A 256 -2.45 1.91 -1.51
C ASP A 256 -1.68 0.69 -0.98
N LEU A 257 -0.80 0.88 0.01
CA LEU A 257 0.11 -0.17 0.51
C LEU A 257 -0.60 -1.28 1.28
N VAL A 258 -1.80 -1.03 1.82
CA VAL A 258 -2.60 -2.07 2.46
C VAL A 258 -3.27 -3.01 1.44
N THR A 259 -3.48 -2.55 0.20
CA THR A 259 -4.27 -3.29 -0.80
C THR A 259 -3.67 -4.62 -1.24
N PRO A 260 -2.33 -4.78 -1.42
CA PRO A 260 -1.77 -6.08 -1.80
C PRO A 260 -1.90 -7.09 -0.66
N PHE A 261 -1.69 -6.67 0.59
CA PHE A 261 -1.91 -7.52 1.76
C PHE A 261 -3.35 -7.99 1.85
N PHE A 262 -4.29 -7.08 1.66
CA PHE A 262 -5.73 -7.37 1.74
C PHE A 262 -6.13 -8.44 0.73
N VAL A 263 -5.72 -8.29 -0.54
CA VAL A 263 -6.03 -9.26 -1.59
C VAL A 263 -5.32 -10.60 -1.37
N VAL A 264 -4.06 -10.58 -0.95
CA VAL A 264 -3.32 -11.80 -0.65
C VAL A 264 -4.00 -12.57 0.48
N PHE A 265 -4.30 -11.96 1.61
CA PHE A 265 -4.89 -12.69 2.75
C PHE A 265 -6.36 -13.10 2.51
N LEU A 266 -7.12 -12.36 1.71
CA LEU A 266 -8.46 -12.78 1.28
C LEU A 266 -8.42 -14.01 0.36
N SER A 267 -7.37 -14.20 -0.43
CA SER A 267 -7.23 -15.35 -1.35
C SER A 267 -7.18 -16.73 -0.64
N GLU A 268 -6.93 -16.74 0.67
CA GLU A 268 -7.08 -17.95 1.50
C GLU A 268 -8.52 -18.44 1.52
N TYR A 269 -9.48 -17.50 1.53
CA TYR A 269 -10.90 -17.76 1.72
C TYR A 269 -11.72 -17.63 0.43
N LEU A 270 -11.34 -16.69 -0.45
CA LEU A 270 -12.02 -16.42 -1.72
C LEU A 270 -11.23 -17.02 -2.88
N LYS A 271 -11.93 -17.64 -3.84
CA LYS A 271 -11.34 -18.31 -5.01
C LYS A 271 -11.80 -17.64 -6.30
N GLY A 272 -11.00 -17.79 -7.36
CA GLY A 272 -11.27 -17.19 -8.67
C GLY A 272 -10.82 -15.73 -8.78
N SER A 273 -11.26 -15.04 -9.84
CA SER A 273 -10.89 -13.64 -10.08
C SER A 273 -11.41 -12.70 -8.98
N ILE A 274 -10.62 -11.69 -8.66
CA ILE A 274 -10.96 -10.61 -7.71
C ILE A 274 -12.25 -9.88 -8.11
N ASP A 275 -12.56 -9.81 -9.40
CA ASP A 275 -13.78 -9.16 -9.90
C ASP A 275 -15.06 -9.85 -9.44
N ASN A 276 -14.97 -11.14 -9.07
CA ASN A 276 -16.09 -11.96 -8.62
C ASN A 276 -16.14 -12.08 -7.09
N TRP A 277 -15.22 -11.45 -6.36
CA TRP A 277 -15.15 -11.55 -4.91
C TRP A 277 -16.18 -10.66 -4.24
N SER A 278 -16.80 -11.16 -3.17
CA SER A 278 -17.72 -10.41 -2.34
C SER A 278 -17.34 -10.58 -0.87
N MET A 279 -17.22 -9.48 -0.14
CA MET A 279 -16.97 -9.53 1.30
C MET A 279 -18.13 -10.17 2.08
N SER A 280 -19.34 -10.14 1.52
CA SER A 280 -20.52 -10.78 2.10
C SER A 280 -20.43 -12.31 2.17
N ASP A 281 -19.52 -12.93 1.41
CA ASP A 281 -19.29 -14.38 1.43
C ASP A 281 -18.46 -14.83 2.64
N LEU A 282 -17.95 -13.88 3.44
CA LEU A 282 -17.09 -14.13 4.59
C LEU A 282 -17.82 -13.84 5.90
N SER A 283 -17.50 -14.61 6.94
CA SER A 283 -17.95 -14.30 8.30
C SER A 283 -17.17 -13.11 8.87
N SER A 284 -17.77 -12.40 9.83
CA SER A 284 -17.13 -11.29 10.54
C SER A 284 -15.76 -11.67 11.14
N ASP A 285 -15.64 -12.89 11.68
CA ASP A 285 -14.37 -13.39 12.23
C ASP A 285 -13.27 -13.52 11.18
N LYS A 286 -13.62 -13.98 9.96
CA LYS A 286 -12.65 -14.09 8.86
C LYS A 286 -12.20 -12.72 8.38
N ILE A 287 -13.13 -11.78 8.26
CA ILE A 287 -12.83 -10.38 7.89
C ILE A 287 -11.89 -9.77 8.92
N SER A 288 -12.22 -9.90 10.21
CA SER A 288 -11.40 -9.37 11.31
C SER A 288 -9.99 -9.99 11.36
N ASN A 289 -9.87 -11.29 11.09
CA ASN A 289 -8.58 -11.97 11.01
C ASN A 289 -7.73 -11.47 9.83
N VAL A 290 -8.36 -11.22 8.67
CA VAL A 290 -7.69 -10.64 7.49
C VAL A 290 -7.23 -9.22 7.79
N GLU A 291 -8.08 -8.40 8.40
CA GLU A 291 -7.73 -7.03 8.77
C GLU A 291 -6.53 -6.98 9.71
N ALA A 292 -6.53 -7.82 10.75
CA ALA A 292 -5.42 -7.91 11.68
C ALA A 292 -4.12 -8.34 10.98
N ASP A 293 -4.19 -9.34 10.10
CA ASP A 293 -3.02 -9.80 9.34
C ASP A 293 -2.49 -8.68 8.43
N CYS A 294 -3.37 -7.91 7.78
CA CYS A 294 -3.01 -6.74 6.98
C CYS A 294 -2.37 -5.66 7.84
N TYR A 295 -2.97 -5.33 8.98
CA TYR A 295 -2.48 -4.33 9.92
C TYR A 295 -1.05 -4.64 10.39
N TRP A 296 -0.79 -5.86 10.82
CA TRP A 296 0.54 -6.24 11.31
C TRP A 296 1.57 -6.30 10.18
N CYS A 297 1.21 -6.83 9.01
CA CYS A 297 2.12 -6.88 7.86
C CYS A 297 2.44 -5.48 7.32
N LEU A 298 1.44 -4.59 7.25
CA LEU A 298 1.63 -3.19 6.90
C LEU A 298 2.52 -2.49 7.93
N SER A 299 2.28 -2.71 9.22
CA SER A 299 3.10 -2.10 10.29
C SER A 299 4.58 -2.47 10.13
N ILE A 300 4.87 -3.76 9.91
CA ILE A 300 6.25 -4.22 9.75
C ILE A 300 6.90 -3.68 8.46
N LEU A 301 6.15 -3.63 7.35
CA LEU A 301 6.63 -3.02 6.11
C LEU A 301 7.02 -1.55 6.34
N LEU A 302 6.16 -0.79 7.01
CA LEU A 302 6.37 0.63 7.29
C LEU A 302 7.46 0.88 8.33
N ASP A 303 7.67 -0.04 9.28
CA ASP A 303 8.80 -0.01 10.22
C ASP A 303 10.15 -0.09 9.49
N GLY A 304 10.23 -0.82 8.38
CA GLY A 304 11.42 -0.86 7.53
C GLY A 304 11.68 0.44 6.74
N MET A 305 10.74 1.38 6.76
CA MET A 305 10.82 2.60 5.95
C MET A 305 10.12 3.82 6.59
N GLN A 306 10.24 3.98 7.91
CA GLN A 306 9.51 4.99 8.68
C GLN A 306 9.71 6.41 8.16
N ASP A 307 10.94 6.76 7.76
CA ASP A 307 11.31 8.10 7.29
C ASP A 307 10.73 8.45 5.89
N HIS A 308 10.04 7.51 5.23
CA HIS A 308 9.20 7.79 4.06
C HIS A 308 7.90 8.52 4.41
N TYR A 309 7.41 8.39 5.64
CA TYR A 309 6.08 8.87 6.04
C TYR A 309 6.11 9.80 7.26
N THR A 310 7.27 10.10 7.82
CA THR A 310 7.41 11.18 8.81
C THR A 310 7.30 12.57 8.15
N PHE A 311 7.20 13.62 8.96
CA PHE A 311 7.15 15.01 8.47
C PHE A 311 8.18 15.30 7.38
N ALA A 312 7.73 15.93 6.29
CA ALA A 312 8.49 16.24 5.07
C ALA A 312 9.04 15.03 4.27
N GLN A 313 8.81 13.80 4.72
CA GLN A 313 9.14 12.55 4.01
C GLN A 313 10.60 12.49 3.51
N PRO A 314 11.59 12.72 4.39
CA PRO A 314 13.00 12.85 4.01
C PRO A 314 13.58 11.58 3.37
N GLY A 315 13.08 10.40 3.75
CA GLY A 315 13.53 9.14 3.16
C GLY A 315 13.20 9.05 1.66
N ILE A 316 11.99 9.47 1.25
CA ILE A 316 11.60 9.50 -0.17
C ILE A 316 12.50 10.48 -0.94
N GLN A 317 12.75 11.67 -0.39
CA GLN A 317 13.61 12.66 -1.06
C GLN A 317 15.02 12.10 -1.29
N ARG A 318 15.58 11.40 -0.30
CA ARG A 318 16.88 10.74 -0.40
C ARG A 318 16.90 9.64 -1.47
N LEU A 319 15.85 8.82 -1.54
CA LEU A 319 15.76 7.77 -2.56
C LEU A 319 15.56 8.33 -3.98
N VAL A 320 14.77 9.40 -4.14
CA VAL A 320 14.62 10.10 -5.42
C VAL A 320 15.95 10.69 -5.88
N PHE A 321 16.74 11.27 -4.97
CA PHE A 321 18.08 11.74 -5.29
C PHE A 321 19.00 10.58 -5.73
N LYS A 322 19.02 9.47 -4.99
CA LYS A 322 19.76 8.25 -5.37
C LYS A 322 19.33 7.72 -6.75
N LEU A 323 18.03 7.76 -7.06
CA LEU A 323 17.49 7.36 -8.36
C LEU A 323 18.04 8.22 -9.49
N LYS A 324 18.02 9.55 -9.31
CA LYS A 324 18.60 10.49 -10.29
C LYS A 324 20.07 10.18 -10.56
N GLU A 325 20.87 10.03 -9.52
CA GLU A 325 22.30 9.71 -9.65
C GLU A 325 22.54 8.35 -10.31
N LEU A 326 21.73 7.34 -9.98
CA LEU A 326 21.85 6.02 -10.59
C LEU A 326 21.49 6.06 -12.08
N VAL A 327 20.39 6.72 -12.44
CA VAL A 327 19.97 6.87 -13.84
C VAL A 327 21.04 7.61 -14.63
N ARG A 328 21.62 8.70 -14.10
CA ARG A 328 22.73 9.41 -14.73
C ARG A 328 23.96 8.52 -14.98
N ARG A 329 24.27 7.60 -14.06
CA ARG A 329 25.39 6.66 -14.22
C ARG A 329 25.13 5.57 -15.25
N ILE A 330 23.88 5.13 -15.39
CA ILE A 330 23.50 4.06 -16.31
C ILE A 330 23.24 4.60 -17.72
N ASP A 331 22.51 5.71 -17.81
CA ASP A 331 22.00 6.31 -19.03
C ASP A 331 21.97 7.84 -18.87
N ASP A 332 23.16 8.46 -18.95
CA ASP A 332 23.34 9.92 -18.90
C ASP A 332 22.48 10.67 -19.92
N PRO A 333 22.31 10.21 -21.19
CA PRO A 333 21.41 10.86 -22.14
C PRO A 333 20.00 11.11 -21.61
N VAL A 334 19.38 10.13 -20.93
CA VAL A 334 18.05 10.29 -20.32
C VAL A 334 18.08 11.32 -19.20
N SER A 335 19.03 11.21 -18.26
CA SER A 335 19.13 12.13 -17.13
C SER A 335 19.37 13.56 -17.59
N SER A 336 20.33 13.73 -18.51
CA SER A 336 20.68 15.03 -19.09
C SER A 336 19.51 15.61 -19.86
N HIS A 337 18.77 14.83 -20.65
CA HIS A 337 17.58 15.32 -21.36
C HIS A 337 16.50 15.85 -20.40
N MET A 338 16.19 15.11 -19.33
CA MET A 338 15.24 15.56 -18.31
C MET A 338 15.68 16.88 -17.66
N GLU A 339 16.97 17.01 -17.32
CA GLU A 339 17.54 18.25 -16.78
C GLU A 339 17.41 19.42 -17.78
N HIS A 340 17.71 19.20 -19.06
CA HIS A 340 17.57 20.23 -20.10
C HIS A 340 16.11 20.67 -20.32
N GLN A 341 15.15 19.75 -20.21
CA GLN A 341 13.73 20.07 -20.25
C GLN A 341 13.23 20.72 -18.94
N GLY A 342 14.07 20.81 -17.91
CA GLY A 342 13.69 21.38 -16.61
C GLY A 342 12.78 20.47 -15.78
N LEU A 343 12.77 19.17 -16.06
CA LEU A 343 12.03 18.17 -15.29
C LEU A 343 12.88 17.68 -14.11
N GLU A 344 12.38 17.90 -12.91
CA GLU A 344 12.99 17.36 -11.68
C GLU A 344 12.43 15.97 -11.38
N PHE A 345 13.31 15.04 -10.98
CA PHE A 345 12.92 13.65 -10.67
C PHE A 345 11.83 13.56 -9.59
N LEU A 346 11.82 14.50 -8.64
CA LEU A 346 10.82 14.57 -7.58
C LEU A 346 9.39 14.73 -8.13
N GLN A 347 9.20 15.32 -9.31
CA GLN A 347 7.88 15.60 -9.88
C GLN A 347 7.12 14.34 -10.30
N PHE A 348 7.83 13.25 -10.60
CA PHE A 348 7.22 11.97 -10.97
C PHE A 348 7.57 10.85 -9.98
N ALA A 349 8.84 10.74 -9.57
CA ALA A 349 9.33 9.62 -8.78
C ALA A 349 8.85 9.65 -7.32
N PHE A 350 8.41 10.81 -6.81
CA PHE A 350 7.83 10.87 -5.47
C PHE A 350 6.67 9.89 -5.31
N ARG A 351 5.75 9.86 -6.29
CA ARG A 351 4.59 8.94 -6.28
C ARG A 351 5.03 7.48 -6.36
N TRP A 352 6.09 7.19 -7.11
CA TRP A 352 6.62 5.84 -7.26
C TRP A 352 7.11 5.27 -5.94
N PHE A 353 7.86 6.06 -5.15
CA PHE A 353 8.33 5.64 -3.82
C PHE A 353 7.20 5.64 -2.79
N ASN A 354 6.37 6.68 -2.78
CA ASN A 354 5.29 6.81 -1.81
C ASN A 354 4.27 5.66 -1.88
N CYS A 355 3.98 5.18 -3.10
CA CYS A 355 3.01 4.11 -3.37
C CYS A 355 3.67 2.79 -3.85
N LEU A 356 4.99 2.65 -3.77
CA LEU A 356 5.76 1.46 -4.20
C LEU A 356 5.36 0.90 -5.59
N LEU A 357 5.24 1.79 -6.58
CA LEU A 357 4.79 1.53 -7.96
C LEU A 357 3.37 0.97 -8.14
N ILE A 358 2.55 0.84 -7.08
CA ILE A 358 1.17 0.32 -7.21
C ILE A 358 0.35 1.10 -8.25
N ARG A 359 0.61 2.41 -8.37
CA ARG A 359 -0.11 3.29 -9.31
C ARG A 359 0.43 3.28 -10.74
N GLU A 360 1.55 2.62 -10.98
CA GLU A 360 2.26 2.66 -12.27
C GLU A 360 2.17 1.35 -13.05
N ILE A 361 1.69 0.27 -12.45
CA ILE A 361 1.55 -1.05 -13.08
C ILE A 361 0.14 -1.63 -12.86
N PRO A 362 -0.33 -2.55 -13.72
CA PRO A 362 -1.56 -3.27 -13.51
C PRO A 362 -1.60 -3.95 -12.14
N PHE A 363 -2.73 -3.83 -11.44
CA PHE A 363 -2.85 -4.29 -10.06
C PHE A 363 -2.59 -5.80 -9.89
N ASN A 364 -2.93 -6.61 -10.90
CA ASN A 364 -2.66 -8.05 -10.92
C ASN A 364 -1.15 -8.39 -10.91
N LEU A 365 -0.27 -7.46 -11.30
CA LEU A 365 1.18 -7.63 -11.27
C LEU A 365 1.81 -7.19 -9.95
N VAL A 366 1.08 -6.42 -9.13
CA VAL A 366 1.59 -5.86 -7.87
C VAL A 366 1.99 -6.95 -6.88
N THR A 367 1.19 -8.01 -6.75
CA THR A 367 1.51 -9.13 -5.84
C THR A 367 2.79 -9.86 -6.28
N ARG A 368 3.01 -10.03 -7.59
CA ARG A 368 4.27 -10.59 -8.10
C ARG A 368 5.45 -9.66 -7.80
N LEU A 369 5.31 -8.34 -8.02
CA LEU A 369 6.37 -7.38 -7.69
C LEU A 369 6.71 -7.43 -6.19
N TRP A 370 5.69 -7.52 -5.34
CA TRP A 370 5.83 -7.55 -3.90
C TRP A 370 6.41 -8.87 -3.38
N ASP A 371 6.27 -9.99 -4.10
CA ASP A 371 7.02 -11.23 -3.79
C ASP A 371 8.53 -10.95 -3.75
N THR A 372 9.05 -10.16 -4.70
CA THR A 372 10.47 -9.74 -4.70
C THR A 372 10.74 -8.71 -3.61
N TYR A 373 9.86 -7.72 -3.40
CA TYR A 373 10.07 -6.72 -2.35
C TYR A 373 10.21 -7.34 -0.96
N LEU A 374 9.33 -8.28 -0.63
CA LEU A 374 9.36 -8.96 0.66
C LEU A 374 10.53 -9.95 0.77
N ALA A 375 11.04 -10.47 -0.36
CA ALA A 375 12.23 -11.29 -0.37
C ALA A 375 13.51 -10.49 -0.06
N GLU A 376 13.59 -9.22 -0.48
CA GLU A 376 14.73 -8.34 -0.18
C GLU A 376 14.81 -7.96 1.31
N GLY A 377 13.67 -7.87 2.01
CA GLY A 377 13.62 -7.55 3.43
C GLY A 377 14.22 -6.16 3.73
N ASP A 378 15.17 -6.09 4.67
CA ASP A 378 15.77 -4.83 5.13
C ASP A 378 16.53 -4.06 4.02
N ALA A 379 16.95 -4.76 2.96
CA ALA A 379 17.62 -4.14 1.81
C ALA A 379 16.64 -3.46 0.83
N LEU A 380 15.33 -3.61 1.04
CA LEU A 380 14.29 -3.14 0.12
C LEU A 380 14.44 -1.65 -0.26
N PRO A 381 14.58 -0.68 0.66
CA PRO A 381 14.63 0.74 0.28
C PRO A 381 15.77 1.06 -0.70
N ASP A 382 16.93 0.44 -0.54
CA ASP A 382 18.04 0.61 -1.47
C ASP A 382 17.80 -0.13 -2.79
N PHE A 383 17.19 -1.32 -2.74
CA PHE A 383 16.86 -2.07 -3.95
C PHE A 383 15.78 -1.40 -4.82
N LEU A 384 14.82 -0.69 -4.21
CA LEU A 384 13.79 0.08 -4.92
C LEU A 384 14.41 1.07 -5.92
N VAL A 385 15.57 1.67 -5.59
CA VAL A 385 16.27 2.60 -6.49
C VAL A 385 16.63 1.91 -7.82
N TYR A 386 17.10 0.67 -7.77
CA TYR A 386 17.46 -0.11 -8.95
C TYR A 386 16.23 -0.57 -9.73
N ILE A 387 15.17 -0.98 -9.03
CA ILE A 387 13.90 -1.35 -9.68
C ILE A 387 13.32 -0.14 -10.40
N PHE A 388 13.36 1.05 -9.80
CA PHE A 388 12.74 2.25 -10.37
C PHE A 388 13.58 2.84 -11.49
N ALA A 389 14.91 2.75 -11.41
CA ALA A 389 15.80 3.04 -12.53
C ALA A 389 15.50 2.09 -13.70
N SER A 390 15.38 0.78 -13.41
CA SER A 390 15.05 -0.22 -14.43
C SER A 390 13.68 0.05 -15.03
N PHE A 391 12.70 0.39 -14.21
CA PHE A 391 11.37 0.74 -14.67
C PHE A 391 11.41 1.94 -15.62
N LEU A 392 12.01 3.07 -15.20
CA LEU A 392 12.16 4.29 -16.01
C LEU A 392 12.85 4.02 -17.35
N LEU A 393 13.98 3.31 -17.31
CA LEU A 393 14.82 3.04 -18.48
C LEU A 393 14.25 1.94 -19.39
N THR A 394 13.02 1.46 -19.14
CA THR A 394 12.24 0.71 -20.13
C THR A 394 11.86 1.61 -21.31
N TRP A 395 11.75 2.92 -21.09
CA TRP A 395 11.33 3.90 -22.09
C TRP A 395 12.42 4.93 -22.39
N SER A 396 13.70 4.55 -22.30
CA SER A 396 14.83 5.47 -22.53
C SER A 396 14.72 6.17 -23.89
N ASP A 397 14.44 5.40 -24.95
CA ASP A 397 14.37 5.91 -26.32
C ASP A 397 13.18 6.84 -26.55
N GLU A 398 12.05 6.62 -25.86
CA GLU A 398 10.88 7.50 -25.92
C GLU A 398 11.13 8.79 -25.14
N ILE A 399 11.60 8.67 -23.89
CA ILE A 399 11.85 9.80 -22.98
C ILE A 399 12.73 10.86 -23.63
N GLN A 400 13.80 10.45 -24.31
CA GLN A 400 14.75 11.37 -24.97
C GLN A 400 14.13 12.20 -26.11
N LYS A 401 12.94 11.84 -26.59
CA LYS A 401 12.25 12.54 -27.70
C LYS A 401 11.18 13.52 -27.22
N LEU A 402 10.79 13.45 -25.95
CA LEU A 402 9.66 14.20 -25.40
C LEU A 402 10.10 15.57 -24.89
N ASP A 403 9.26 16.59 -25.07
CA ASP A 403 9.44 17.88 -24.41
C ASP A 403 8.99 17.85 -22.93
N PHE A 404 9.15 18.96 -22.19
CA PHE A 404 8.73 19.04 -20.79
C PHE A 404 7.26 18.62 -20.54
N GLN A 405 6.31 19.10 -21.35
CA GLN A 405 4.90 18.83 -21.12
C GLN A 405 4.57 17.36 -21.42
N GLU A 406 5.13 16.83 -22.51
CA GLU A 406 4.99 15.44 -22.89
C GLU A 406 5.63 14.50 -21.86
N LEU A 407 6.83 14.84 -21.35
CA LEU A 407 7.51 14.09 -20.29
C LEU A 407 6.66 13.98 -19.03
N VAL A 408 6.11 15.11 -18.55
CA VAL A 408 5.25 15.12 -17.34
C VAL A 408 4.04 14.22 -17.55
N MET A 409 3.37 14.34 -18.70
CA MET A 409 2.19 13.52 -19.01
C MET A 409 2.52 12.04 -19.13
N PHE A 410 3.62 11.71 -19.80
CA PHE A 410 4.08 10.35 -20.05
C PHE A 410 4.50 9.64 -18.76
N LEU A 411 5.34 10.29 -17.93
CA LEU A 411 5.82 9.70 -16.67
C LEU A 411 4.73 9.57 -15.60
N GLN A 412 3.64 10.33 -15.72
CA GLN A 412 2.46 10.16 -14.87
C GLN A 412 1.50 9.08 -15.37
N HIS A 413 1.62 8.63 -16.63
CA HIS A 413 0.73 7.65 -17.27
C HIS A 413 1.54 6.71 -18.18
N LEU A 414 2.49 6.00 -17.60
CA LEU A 414 3.32 5.07 -18.35
C LEU A 414 2.46 3.96 -19.00
N PRO A 415 2.84 3.49 -20.20
CA PRO A 415 2.03 2.55 -20.96
C PRO A 415 2.20 1.10 -20.45
N THR A 416 1.69 0.84 -19.24
CA THR A 416 1.82 -0.45 -18.55
C THR A 416 0.54 -1.29 -18.55
N GLN A 417 -0.57 -0.79 -19.10
CA GLN A 417 -1.89 -1.41 -18.98
C GLN A 417 -1.94 -2.83 -19.55
N ASN A 418 -1.13 -3.10 -20.58
CA ASN A 418 -1.03 -4.41 -21.24
C ASN A 418 0.16 -5.24 -20.76
N TRP A 419 0.85 -4.81 -19.69
CA TRP A 419 1.98 -5.56 -19.15
C TRP A 419 1.52 -6.90 -18.59
N THR A 420 2.39 -7.88 -18.76
CA THR A 420 2.27 -9.22 -18.19
C THR A 420 3.41 -9.45 -17.20
N HIS A 421 3.48 -10.68 -16.66
CA HIS A 421 4.64 -11.08 -15.87
C HIS A 421 5.96 -10.94 -16.64
N GLN A 422 5.96 -11.08 -17.97
CA GLN A 422 7.19 -11.01 -18.76
C GLN A 422 7.85 -9.63 -18.68
N GLU A 423 7.10 -8.54 -18.88
CA GLU A 423 7.61 -7.17 -18.76
C GLU A 423 8.13 -6.90 -17.36
N LEU A 424 7.38 -7.34 -16.34
CA LEU A 424 7.80 -7.19 -14.95
C LEU A 424 9.09 -7.96 -14.64
N GLU A 425 9.23 -9.20 -15.10
CA GLU A 425 10.46 -9.99 -14.92
C GLU A 425 11.67 -9.34 -15.60
N MET A 426 11.49 -8.70 -16.76
CA MET A 426 12.58 -7.96 -17.43
C MET A 426 13.04 -6.78 -16.57
N VAL A 427 12.09 -6.02 -15.99
CA VAL A 427 12.40 -4.91 -15.07
C VAL A 427 13.18 -5.42 -13.86
N LEU A 428 12.69 -6.48 -13.20
CA LEU A 428 13.33 -7.06 -12.01
C LEU A 428 14.71 -7.66 -12.31
N SER A 429 14.86 -8.35 -13.44
CA SER A 429 16.14 -8.95 -13.85
C SER A 429 17.21 -7.89 -14.12
N ARG A 430 16.83 -6.82 -14.83
CA ARG A 430 17.75 -5.69 -15.10
C ARG A 430 18.10 -4.94 -13.82
N ALA A 431 17.14 -4.75 -12.92
CA ALA A 431 17.39 -4.15 -11.60
C ALA A 431 18.39 -4.99 -10.78
N PHE A 432 18.23 -6.31 -10.74
CA PHE A 432 19.15 -7.21 -10.05
C PHE A 432 20.57 -7.17 -10.63
N MET A 433 20.68 -7.16 -11.95
CA MET A 433 21.95 -7.04 -12.64
C MET A 433 22.65 -5.72 -12.27
N TRP A 434 21.95 -4.59 -12.31
CA TRP A 434 22.52 -3.30 -11.94
C TRP A 434 22.86 -3.20 -10.47
N HIS A 435 22.01 -3.71 -9.59
CA HIS A 435 22.35 -3.82 -8.17
C HIS A 435 23.65 -4.60 -7.97
N SER A 436 23.81 -5.74 -8.64
CA SER A 436 25.02 -6.55 -8.56
C SER A 436 26.26 -5.85 -9.12
N MET A 437 26.11 -5.03 -10.17
CA MET A 437 27.23 -4.29 -10.79
C MET A 437 27.66 -3.08 -9.96
N PHE A 438 26.70 -2.24 -9.52
CA PHE A 438 26.99 -0.97 -8.87
C PHE A 438 27.17 -1.08 -7.35
N ASN A 439 26.58 -2.09 -6.70
CA ASN A 439 26.75 -2.31 -5.26
C ASN A 439 28.02 -3.12 -4.93
N ASN A 440 28.45 -4.03 -5.83
CA ASN A 440 29.70 -4.78 -5.66
C ASN A 440 30.91 -4.10 -6.31
N SER A 441 30.74 -2.98 -7.01
CA SER A 441 31.87 -2.19 -7.48
C SER A 441 32.50 -1.50 -6.27
N PRO A 442 33.72 -1.89 -5.85
CA PRO A 442 34.43 -1.16 -4.81
C PRO A 442 34.61 0.27 -5.31
N SER A 443 34.53 1.22 -4.39
CA SER A 443 34.90 2.62 -4.55
C SER A 443 36.30 2.81 -5.17
N HIS A 444 36.40 2.67 -6.48
CA HIS A 444 37.23 3.51 -7.31
C HIS A 444 36.30 4.67 -7.71
N PHE A 445 36.32 5.84 -7.09
CA PHE A 445 37.48 6.65 -6.70
C PHE A 445 37.14 7.50 -5.49
N ALA A 446 38.00 7.46 -4.48
CA ALA A 446 38.36 8.67 -3.77
C ALA A 446 39.24 9.50 -4.71
N THR A 447 38.78 10.68 -5.13
CA THR A 447 39.62 11.89 -5.21
C THR A 447 38.75 13.13 -5.20
#